data_AF-A0A328RXW9-F1
#
_entry.id   AF-A0A328RXW9-F1
#
_cell.length_a   1.000
_cell.length_b   1.000
_cell.length_c   1.000
_cell.angle_alpha   90.00
_cell.angle_beta   90.00
_cell.angle_gamma   90.00
#
_symmetry.space_group_name_H-M   'P 1'
#
loop_
_entity.id
_entity.type
_entity.pdbx_description
1 polymer ?
#
loop_
_entity_poly.entity_id
_entity_poly.type
_entity_poly.pdbx_seq_one_letter_code
_entity_poly.pdbx_strand_id
1 'polypeptide(L)'
;AEEARITIEQAGYKAITLYDVGVAGIHRLISKLKLLLEQQVDVIITIAGMEGALPSVVAGLVDMPVIAVPTSTGYGVGEKGFTALFSMLQSCAPGIATVNIDNGYGAAVYAITILNQIAKYK
;
A
#
# COMPACT_ATOMS: atom_id res chain seq x y z
N ALA A 1 0.30 -9.13 1.80
CA ALA A 1 -1.02 -8.81 1.19
C ALA A 1 -2.15 -9.49 1.94
N GLU A 2 -2.10 -10.82 2.03
CA GLU A 2 -3.18 -11.58 2.68
C GLU A 2 -3.35 -11.26 4.16
N GLU A 3 -2.26 -11.08 4.91
CA GLU A 3 -2.32 -10.66 6.31
C GLU A 3 -3.08 -9.34 6.49
N ALA A 4 -2.81 -8.35 5.63
CA ALA A 4 -3.52 -7.06 5.66
C ALA A 4 -5.00 -7.22 5.31
N ARG A 5 -5.31 -7.99 4.25
CA ARG A 5 -6.69 -8.27 3.80
C ARG A 5 -7.51 -8.90 4.93
N ILE A 6 -7.00 -9.99 5.51
CA ILE A 6 -7.66 -10.71 6.60
C ILE A 6 -7.86 -9.78 7.79
N THR A 7 -6.83 -9.02 8.19
CA THR A 7 -6.93 -8.11 9.33
C THR A 7 -8.01 -7.03 9.12
N ILE A 8 -8.10 -6.44 7.94
CA ILE A 8 -9.14 -5.45 7.57
C ILE A 8 -10.53 -6.07 7.62
N GLU A 9 -10.70 -7.25 7.03
CA GLU A 9 -12.00 -7.95 7.00
C GLU A 9 -12.46 -8.39 8.39
N GLN A 10 -11.54 -8.86 9.24
CA GLN A 10 -11.86 -9.19 10.64
C GLN A 10 -12.27 -7.96 11.46
N ALA A 11 -11.82 -6.77 11.08
CA ALA A 11 -12.27 -5.51 11.67
C ALA A 11 -13.62 -5.01 11.12
N GLY A 12 -14.27 -5.76 10.22
CA GLY A 12 -15.57 -5.43 9.64
C GLY A 12 -15.54 -4.48 8.44
N TYR A 13 -14.35 -4.16 7.91
CA TYR A 13 -14.18 -3.32 6.73
C TYR A 13 -14.07 -4.16 5.45
N LYS A 14 -14.52 -3.61 4.32
CA LYS A 14 -14.36 -4.24 3.01
C LYS A 14 -12.93 -4.06 2.51
N ALA A 15 -12.24 -5.16 2.21
CA ALA A 15 -10.94 -5.14 1.55
C ALA A 15 -11.10 -5.43 0.05
N ILE A 16 -10.53 -4.58 -0.81
CA ILE A 16 -10.42 -4.84 -2.26
C ILE A 16 -8.96 -5.14 -2.56
N THR A 17 -8.68 -6.33 -3.08
CA THR A 17 -7.31 -6.79 -3.34
C THR A 17 -7.00 -6.86 -4.82
N LEU A 18 -5.80 -6.41 -5.16
CA LEU A 18 -5.25 -6.44 -6.50
C LEU A 18 -3.86 -7.04 -6.43
N TYR A 19 -3.65 -8.13 -7.15
CA TYR A 19 -2.39 -8.85 -7.22
C TYR A 19 -1.69 -8.59 -8.54
N ASP A 20 -0.38 -8.89 -8.63
CA ASP A 20 0.43 -8.63 -9.82
C ASP A 20 0.36 -7.16 -10.28
N VAL A 21 0.63 -6.26 -9.33
CA VAL A 21 0.68 -4.82 -9.54
C VAL A 21 2.10 -4.36 -9.34
N GLY A 22 2.64 -3.65 -10.32
CA GLY A 22 4.01 -3.14 -10.27
C GLY A 22 4.21 -1.99 -11.24
N VAL A 23 5.39 -1.38 -11.15
CA VAL A 23 5.77 -0.24 -11.99
C VAL A 23 6.30 -0.66 -13.36
N ALA A 24 6.80 -1.90 -13.47
CA ALA A 24 7.20 -2.53 -14.73
C ALA A 24 5.95 -2.82 -15.60
N GLY A 25 5.47 -1.79 -16.30
CA GLY A 25 4.21 -1.82 -17.05
C GLY A 25 3.13 -0.94 -16.39
N ILE A 26 3.43 0.35 -16.23
CA ILE A 26 2.59 1.34 -15.51
C ILE A 26 1.14 1.41 -16.02
N HIS A 27 0.88 1.09 -17.28
CA HIS A 27 -0.47 1.00 -17.83
C HIS A 27 -1.35 -0.02 -17.10
N ARG A 28 -0.78 -1.14 -16.62
CA ARG A 28 -1.49 -2.14 -15.81
C ARG A 28 -1.79 -1.63 -14.40
N LEU A 29 -0.94 -0.77 -13.86
CA LEU A 29 -1.19 -0.11 -12.59
C LEU A 29 -2.35 0.89 -12.74
N ILE A 30 -2.33 1.72 -13.78
CA ILE A 30 -3.35 2.75 -14.01
C ILE A 30 -4.76 2.14 -14.13
N SER A 31 -4.92 1.03 -14.87
CA SER A 31 -6.22 0.37 -15.00
C SER A 31 -6.74 -0.18 -13.67
N LYS A 32 -5.85 -0.75 -12.87
CA LYS A 32 -6.16 -1.26 -11.52
C LYS A 32 -6.47 -0.14 -10.53
N LEU A 33 -5.74 0.97 -10.61
CA LEU A 33 -5.99 2.14 -9.78
C LEU A 33 -7.35 2.77 -10.10
N LYS A 34 -7.72 2.84 -11.38
CA LYS A 34 -9.05 3.31 -11.79
C LYS A 34 -10.17 2.49 -11.14
N LEU A 35 -10.02 1.16 -11.09
CA LEU A 35 -10.98 0.30 -10.39
C LEU A 35 -11.11 0.66 -8.90
N LEU A 36 -9.99 0.91 -8.20
CA LEU A 36 -10.01 1.32 -6.79
C LEU A 36 -10.76 2.64 -6.59
N LEU A 37 -10.52 3.62 -7.47
CA LEU A 37 -11.18 4.92 -7.42
C LEU A 37 -12.68 4.81 -7.71
N GLU A 38 -13.07 4.01 -8.71
CA GLU A 38 -14.49 3.72 -9.01
C GLU A 38 -15.20 3.05 -7.83
N GLN A 39 -14.48 2.24 -7.06
CA GLN A 39 -14.98 1.59 -5.83
C GLN A 39 -14.95 2.51 -4.60
N GLN A 40 -14.51 3.76 -4.75
CA GLN A 40 -14.48 4.78 -3.69
C GLN A 40 -13.73 4.33 -2.43
N VAL A 41 -12.54 3.76 -2.58
CA VAL A 41 -11.72 3.36 -1.43
C VAL A 41 -11.22 4.57 -0.64
N ASP A 42 -11.33 4.53 0.69
CA ASP A 42 -10.87 5.62 1.56
C ASP A 42 -9.36 5.56 1.88
N VAL A 43 -8.73 4.37 1.81
CA VAL A 43 -7.30 4.14 2.13
C VAL A 43 -6.71 3.07 1.20
N ILE A 44 -5.47 3.27 0.74
CA ILE A 44 -4.76 2.28 -0.11
C ILE A 44 -3.56 1.72 0.66
N ILE A 45 -3.44 0.38 0.69
CA ILE A 45 -2.24 -0.31 1.16
C ILE A 45 -1.49 -0.85 -0.05
N THR A 46 -0.26 -0.40 -0.23
CA THR A 46 0.67 -0.92 -1.25
C THR A 46 1.68 -1.83 -0.60
N ILE A 47 1.97 -2.96 -1.25
CA ILE A 47 2.87 -3.98 -0.73
C ILE A 47 3.81 -4.36 -1.85
N ALA A 48 5.08 -3.97 -1.74
CA ALA A 48 6.04 -4.10 -2.83
C ALA A 48 7.47 -4.39 -2.34
N GLY A 49 8.17 -5.20 -3.12
CA GLY A 49 9.59 -5.51 -2.96
C GLY A 49 10.44 -4.84 -4.05
N MET A 50 11.56 -5.46 -4.40
CA MET A 50 12.53 -4.93 -5.38
C MET A 50 12.99 -3.50 -5.01
N GLU A 51 12.85 -2.53 -5.90
CA GLU A 51 13.14 -1.11 -5.68
C GLU A 51 12.07 -0.35 -4.89
N GLY A 52 10.97 -0.99 -4.49
CA GLY A 52 9.95 -0.39 -3.62
C GLY A 52 9.19 0.80 -4.22
N ALA A 53 9.20 0.98 -5.54
CA ALA A 53 8.69 2.19 -6.20
C ALA A 53 7.15 2.32 -6.25
N LEU A 54 6.41 1.22 -6.06
CA LEU A 54 4.95 1.20 -6.18
C LEU A 54 4.22 2.26 -5.34
N PRO A 55 4.43 2.37 -4.00
CA PRO A 55 3.79 3.40 -3.17
C PRO A 55 4.01 4.82 -3.69
N SER A 56 5.23 5.16 -4.11
CA SER A 56 5.57 6.48 -4.63
C SER A 56 4.75 6.83 -5.87
N VAL A 57 4.60 5.87 -6.80
CA VAL A 57 3.79 6.08 -8.01
C VAL A 57 2.31 6.18 -7.66
N VAL A 58 1.81 5.30 -6.78
CA VAL A 58 0.39 5.33 -6.37
C VAL A 58 0.04 6.65 -5.69
N ALA A 59 0.83 7.09 -4.72
CA ALA A 59 0.61 8.35 -4.00
C ALA A 59 0.69 9.59 -4.90
N GLY A 60 1.49 9.55 -5.96
CA GLY A 60 1.51 10.62 -6.97
C GLY A 60 0.26 10.69 -7.86
N LEU A 61 -0.60 9.66 -7.84
CA LEU A 61 -1.78 9.53 -8.69
C LEU A 61 -3.11 9.60 -7.92
N VAL A 62 -3.06 9.72 -6.58
CA VAL A 62 -4.24 9.72 -5.73
C VAL A 62 -4.18 10.80 -4.65
N ASP A 63 -5.35 11.15 -4.11
CA ASP A 63 -5.53 12.13 -3.04
C ASP A 63 -5.93 11.51 -1.69
N MET A 64 -5.93 10.18 -1.56
CA MET A 64 -6.14 9.46 -0.29
C MET A 64 -4.85 8.91 0.34
N PRO A 65 -4.86 8.59 1.66
CA PRO A 65 -3.69 8.03 2.34
C PRO A 65 -3.18 6.73 1.69
N VAL A 66 -1.87 6.65 1.49
CA VAL A 66 -1.18 5.47 0.98
C VAL A 66 -0.29 4.89 2.07
N ILE A 67 -0.52 3.64 2.44
CA ILE A 67 0.30 2.91 3.40
C ILE A 67 1.25 2.01 2.62
N ALA A 68 2.55 2.18 2.85
CA ALA A 68 3.61 1.47 2.16
C ALA A 68 4.15 0.32 3.02
N VAL A 69 4.04 -0.91 2.54
CA VAL A 69 4.60 -2.10 3.17
C VAL A 69 5.76 -2.61 2.30
N PRO A 70 7.02 -2.39 2.71
CA PRO A 70 8.14 -2.99 2.03
C PRO A 70 8.11 -4.49 2.25
N THR A 71 8.38 -5.28 1.22
CA THR A 71 8.48 -6.74 1.36
C THR A 71 9.92 -7.21 1.28
N SER A 72 10.22 -8.31 1.98
CA SER A 72 11.53 -8.96 1.89
C SER A 72 11.78 -9.70 0.58
N THR A 73 10.76 -9.76 -0.29
CA THR A 73 10.81 -10.40 -1.60
C THR A 73 11.59 -9.56 -2.62
N GLY A 74 12.43 -10.24 -3.40
CA GLY A 74 13.28 -9.64 -4.41
C GLY A 74 14.56 -10.43 -4.59
N TYR A 75 15.48 -9.90 -5.38
CA TYR A 75 16.79 -10.52 -5.64
C TYR A 75 17.91 -9.49 -5.64
N GLY A 76 19.15 -9.98 -5.55
CA GLY A 76 20.35 -9.15 -5.58
C GLY A 76 20.36 -8.10 -4.46
N VAL A 77 20.47 -6.83 -4.84
CA VAL A 77 20.57 -5.69 -3.92
C VAL A 77 19.30 -5.39 -3.11
N GLY A 78 18.24 -6.21 -3.24
CA GLY A 78 17.01 -6.05 -2.45
C GLY A 78 17.22 -6.21 -0.93
N GLU A 79 18.27 -6.95 -0.52
CA GLU A 79 18.72 -7.13 0.87
C GLU A 79 17.57 -7.33 1.87
N LYS A 80 16.83 -8.46 1.76
CA LYS A 80 15.69 -8.79 2.64
C LYS A 80 14.66 -7.66 2.82
N GLY A 81 14.50 -6.79 1.82
CA GLY A 81 13.53 -5.70 1.83
C GLY A 81 14.08 -4.35 2.31
N PHE A 82 15.36 -4.26 2.69
CA PHE A 82 15.96 -2.99 3.11
C PHE A 82 15.98 -1.97 1.97
N THR A 83 16.23 -2.41 0.73
CA THR A 83 16.18 -1.50 -0.43
C THR A 83 14.78 -0.96 -0.65
N ALA A 84 13.75 -1.81 -0.55
CA ALA A 84 12.36 -1.37 -0.63
C ALA A 84 12.02 -0.41 0.53
N LEU A 85 12.40 -0.74 1.76
CA LEU A 85 12.17 0.11 2.94
C LEU A 85 12.80 1.49 2.78
N PHE A 86 14.09 1.56 2.42
CA PHE A 86 14.77 2.85 2.25
C PHE A 86 14.17 3.65 1.09
N SER A 87 13.84 3.01 -0.02
CA SER A 87 13.18 3.67 -1.15
C SER A 87 11.83 4.27 -0.74
N MET A 88 10.99 3.50 -0.03
CA MET A 88 9.68 3.96 0.45
C MET A 88 9.80 5.12 1.46
N LEU A 89 10.79 5.07 2.37
CA LEU A 89 11.06 6.15 3.33
C LEU A 89 11.64 7.42 2.67
N GLN A 90 12.38 7.27 1.57
CA GLN A 90 12.96 8.39 0.81
C GLN A 90 12.00 8.96 -0.24
N SER A 91 10.78 8.45 -0.34
CA SER A 91 9.81 8.93 -1.31
C SER A 91 9.49 10.41 -1.13
N CYS A 92 9.48 11.16 -2.23
CA CYS A 92 9.04 12.56 -2.25
C CYS A 92 7.51 12.69 -2.45
N ALA A 93 6.81 11.59 -2.73
CA ALA A 93 5.37 11.63 -2.91
C ALA A 93 4.68 11.86 -1.56
N PRO A 94 3.81 12.88 -1.43
CA PRO A 94 3.13 13.18 -0.18
C PRO A 94 2.09 12.11 0.16
N GLY A 95 1.68 12.04 1.42
CA GLY A 95 0.59 11.15 1.85
C GLY A 95 0.96 9.68 2.03
N ILE A 96 2.27 9.36 2.03
CA ILE A 96 2.78 8.00 2.30
C ILE A 96 3.08 7.81 3.79
N ALA A 97 2.59 6.71 4.35
CA ALA A 97 3.03 6.19 5.64
C ALA A 97 3.69 4.81 5.46
N THR A 98 4.99 4.70 5.77
CA THR A 98 5.73 3.43 5.61
C THR A 98 5.75 2.65 6.92
N VAL A 99 5.47 1.35 6.85
CA VAL A 99 5.57 0.42 7.99
C VAL A 99 6.81 -0.49 7.87
N ASN A 100 7.04 -1.33 8.88
CA ASN A 100 8.14 -2.30 8.85
C ASN A 100 8.03 -3.30 7.68
N ILE A 101 9.17 -3.90 7.34
CA ILE A 101 9.28 -4.95 6.32
C ILE A 101 8.33 -6.10 6.66
N ASP A 102 7.58 -6.54 5.65
CA ASP A 102 6.58 -7.61 5.70
C ASP A 102 5.44 -7.39 6.70
N ASN A 103 5.29 -6.18 7.28
CA ASN A 103 4.31 -5.89 8.31
C ASN A 103 2.93 -5.55 7.74
N GLY A 104 2.26 -6.54 7.12
CA GLY A 104 0.90 -6.39 6.59
C GLY A 104 -0.13 -6.11 7.69
N TYR A 105 0.05 -6.73 8.86
CA TYR A 105 -0.78 -6.48 10.04
C TYR A 105 -0.73 -5.02 10.49
N GLY A 106 0.47 -4.46 10.67
CA GLY A 106 0.65 -3.07 11.09
C GLY A 106 0.06 -2.08 10.08
N ALA A 107 0.19 -2.37 8.79
CA ALA A 107 -0.45 -1.57 7.75
C ALA A 107 -1.98 -1.60 7.85
N ALA A 108 -2.56 -2.78 8.05
CA ALA A 108 -4.00 -2.93 8.23
C ALA A 108 -4.50 -2.22 9.48
N VAL A 109 -3.82 -2.37 10.63
CA VAL A 109 -4.18 -1.67 11.88
C VAL A 109 -4.14 -0.15 11.70
N TYR A 110 -3.14 0.37 10.97
CA TYR A 110 -3.06 1.79 10.68
C TYR A 110 -4.20 2.24 9.75
N ALA A 111 -4.53 1.47 8.72
CA ALA A 111 -5.68 1.72 7.85
C ALA A 111 -6.99 1.74 8.64
N ILE A 112 -7.23 0.73 9.48
CA ILE A 112 -8.42 0.65 10.37
C ILE A 112 -8.51 1.87 11.27
N THR A 113 -7.38 2.35 11.79
CA THR A 113 -7.34 3.56 12.63
C THR A 113 -7.78 4.80 11.86
N ILE A 114 -7.33 4.97 10.61
CA ILE A 114 -7.76 6.04 9.72
C ILE A 114 -9.25 5.94 9.43
N LEU A 115 -9.73 4.74 9.05
CA LEU A 115 -11.14 4.49 8.74
C LEU A 115 -12.05 4.79 9.93
N ASN A 116 -11.66 4.38 11.13
CA ASN A 116 -12.37 4.70 12.36
C ASN A 116 -12.44 6.21 12.63
N GLN A 117 -11.40 6.98 12.27
CA GLN A 117 -11.44 8.44 12.38
C GLN A 117 -12.39 9.06 11.36
N ILE A 118 -12.35 8.60 10.10
CA ILE A 118 -13.27 9.06 9.06
C ILE A 118 -14.73 8.81 9.47
N ALA A 119 -15.03 7.61 9.97
CA ALA A 119 -16.38 7.22 10.38
C ALA A 119 -16.94 8.05 11.55
N LYS A 120 -16.09 8.64 12.40
CA LYS A 120 -16.54 9.53 13.50
C LYS A 120 -17.07 10.88 13.00
N TYR A 121 -16.64 11.32 11.82
CA TYR A 121 -16.96 12.63 11.26
C TYR A 121 -17.80 12.56 9.97
N LYS A 122 -18.25 11.35 9.58
CA LYS A 122 -19.29 11.13 8.58
C LYS A 122 -20.65 11.11 9.27
#